data_AF-A0A1L8ZBM9-F1
#
_entry.id   AF-A0A1L8ZBM9-F1
#
_cell.length_a   1.000
_cell.length_b   1.000
_cell.length_c   1.000
_cell.angle_alpha   90.00
_cell.angle_beta   90.00
_cell.angle_gamma   90.00
#
_symmetry.space_group_name_H-M   'P 1'
#
loop_
_entity.id
_entity.type
_entity.pdbx_description
1 polymer ?
#
loop_
_entity_poly.entity_id
_entity_poly.type
_entity_poly.pdbx_seq_one_letter_code
_entity_poly.pdbx_strand_id
1 'polypeptide(L)'
;MFNLLKPKGASKRRKIVGRGPGSGLGKTSGRGQKGQKARNTSPRLGFEGGQTPLYRRLPRKGFSNNDYKLEYAIVSLGDIDKKFKDGQVVNYDTLLENKLIKKKNQKIKILSNGK
;
A
#
# COMPACT_ATOMS: atom_id res chain seq x y z
N MET A 1 -14.09 33.66 18.08
CA MET A 1 -14.57 33.37 16.70
C MET A 1 -13.40 32.73 15.95
N PHE A 2 -13.49 31.46 15.57
CA PHE A 2 -12.35 30.69 15.03
C PHE A 2 -12.26 30.80 13.51
N ASN A 3 -11.28 31.53 12.98
CA ASN A 3 -10.99 31.67 11.55
C ASN A 3 -10.17 30.48 11.01
N LEU A 4 -10.68 29.26 11.15
CA LEU A 4 -10.06 28.08 10.51
C LEU A 4 -10.73 27.80 9.17
N LEU A 5 -9.95 27.93 8.09
CA LEU A 5 -10.35 27.58 6.73
C LEU A 5 -9.50 26.40 6.23
N LYS A 6 -10.14 25.42 5.61
CA LYS A 6 -9.44 24.31 4.95
C LYS A 6 -8.80 24.78 3.64
N PRO A 7 -7.62 24.27 3.26
CA PRO A 7 -7.01 24.62 1.99
C PRO A 7 -7.86 24.15 0.81
N LYS A 8 -7.79 24.88 -0.30
CA LYS A 8 -8.58 24.60 -1.51
C LYS A 8 -8.28 23.17 -1.99
N GLY A 9 -9.32 22.36 -2.17
CA GLY A 9 -9.19 20.97 -2.62
C GLY A 9 -8.99 19.93 -1.51
N ALA A 10 -8.82 20.34 -0.25
CA ALA A 10 -8.72 19.41 0.88
C ALA A 10 -9.98 18.54 1.06
N SER A 11 -11.14 19.03 0.62
CA SER A 11 -12.38 18.26 0.63
C SER A 11 -13.09 18.36 -0.71
N LYS A 12 -13.59 17.23 -1.21
CA LYS A 12 -14.49 17.17 -2.36
C LYS A 12 -15.90 16.82 -1.90
N ARG A 13 -16.92 17.42 -2.49
CA ARG A 13 -18.32 17.13 -2.17
C ARG A 13 -18.65 15.69 -2.58
N ARG A 14 -19.26 14.91 -1.67
CA ARG A 14 -19.76 13.57 -1.98
C ARG A 14 -20.89 13.65 -3.01
N LYS A 15 -20.85 12.76 -4.02
CA LYS A 15 -21.97 12.55 -4.93
C LYS A 15 -23.09 11.82 -4.20
N ILE A 16 -24.25 12.45 -4.08
CA ILE A 16 -25.46 11.83 -3.49
C ILE A 16 -26.32 11.32 -4.65
N VAL A 17 -26.50 10.00 -4.71
CA VAL A 17 -27.24 9.34 -5.80
C VAL A 17 -28.76 9.34 -5.55
N GLY A 18 -29.58 9.22 -6.60
CA GLY A 18 -31.04 9.11 -6.46
C GLY A 18 -31.74 10.41 -6.01
N ARG A 19 -31.20 11.58 -6.40
CA ARG A 19 -31.75 12.91 -6.06
C ARG A 19 -32.07 13.72 -7.31
N GLY A 20 -33.01 13.20 -8.11
CA GLY A 20 -33.52 13.85 -9.31
C GLY A 20 -32.54 13.86 -10.50
N PRO A 21 -33.05 14.10 -11.73
CA PRO A 21 -32.24 13.99 -12.96
C PRO A 21 -31.11 15.04 -13.02
N GLY A 22 -31.31 16.25 -12.49
CA GLY A 22 -30.30 17.31 -12.47
C GLY A 22 -29.02 16.97 -11.68
N SER A 23 -29.05 15.93 -10.84
CA SER A 23 -27.84 15.43 -10.15
C SER A 23 -26.90 14.61 -11.03
N GLY A 24 -27.31 14.25 -12.26
CA GLY A 24 -26.58 13.36 -13.17
C GLY A 24 -26.66 11.87 -12.81
N LEU A 25 -27.05 11.53 -11.58
CA LEU A 25 -27.19 10.15 -11.08
C LEU A 25 -28.60 9.90 -10.50
N GLY A 26 -29.61 10.57 -11.03
CA GLY A 26 -30.98 10.53 -10.52
C GLY A 26 -31.72 9.22 -10.81
N LYS A 27 -31.82 8.86 -12.10
CA LYS A 27 -32.75 7.80 -12.56
C LYS A 27 -32.34 6.39 -12.13
N THR A 28 -31.06 6.05 -12.28
CA THR A 28 -30.55 4.69 -12.04
C THR A 28 -29.46 4.64 -10.98
N SER A 29 -29.14 5.78 -10.34
CA SER A 29 -28.03 5.88 -9.38
C SER A 29 -26.70 5.33 -9.90
N GLY A 30 -26.49 5.34 -11.22
CA GLY A 30 -25.30 4.80 -11.89
C GLY A 30 -25.28 3.27 -12.04
N ARG A 31 -26.36 2.56 -11.71
CA ARG A 31 -26.41 1.08 -11.74
C ARG A 31 -26.87 0.49 -13.08
N GLY A 32 -27.36 1.31 -14.01
CA GLY A 32 -27.88 0.86 -15.30
C GLY A 32 -29.33 0.33 -15.21
N GLN A 33 -29.68 -0.61 -16.09
CA GLN A 33 -31.03 -1.20 -16.20
C GLN A 33 -31.13 -2.52 -15.40
N LYS A 34 -32.17 -3.33 -15.65
CA LYS A 34 -32.61 -4.50 -14.84
C LYS A 34 -31.67 -5.73 -14.88
N GLY A 35 -30.36 -5.56 -14.68
CA GLY A 35 -29.37 -6.64 -14.57
C GLY A 35 -29.07 -7.08 -13.12
N GLN A 36 -28.34 -8.18 -12.94
CA GLN A 36 -27.93 -8.68 -11.62
C GLN A 36 -27.22 -7.60 -10.79
N LYS A 37 -26.22 -6.91 -11.39
CA LYS A 37 -25.45 -5.83 -10.75
C LYS A 37 -26.30 -4.62 -10.33
N ALA A 38 -27.47 -4.43 -10.93
CA ALA A 38 -28.38 -3.34 -10.55
C ALA A 38 -29.19 -3.66 -9.30
N ARG A 39 -29.35 -4.94 -8.96
CA ARG A 39 -30.04 -5.42 -7.76
C ARG A 39 -29.12 -5.38 -6.54
N ASN A 40 -29.63 -5.81 -5.38
CA ASN A 40 -28.88 -5.87 -4.12
C ASN A 40 -27.78 -6.95 -4.10
N THR A 41 -27.72 -7.81 -5.13
CA THR A 41 -26.79 -8.93 -5.20
C THR A 41 -25.75 -8.70 -6.29
N SER A 42 -24.49 -8.96 -5.97
CA SER A 42 -23.39 -8.97 -6.95
C SER A 42 -22.70 -10.32 -6.89
N PRO A 43 -22.16 -10.82 -8.02
CA PRO A 43 -21.23 -11.95 -7.98
C PRO A 43 -20.06 -11.67 -7.04
N ARG A 44 -19.52 -12.73 -6.45
CA ARG A 44 -18.30 -12.66 -5.62
C ARG A 44 -17.12 -12.19 -6.46
N LEU A 45 -16.17 -11.51 -5.83
CA LEU A 45 -14.92 -11.14 -6.47
C LEU A 45 -14.19 -12.41 -6.97
N GLY A 46 -13.83 -12.43 -8.24
CA GLY A 46 -13.22 -13.61 -8.89
C GLY A 46 -14.20 -14.61 -9.49
N PHE A 47 -15.50 -14.29 -9.60
CA PHE A 47 -16.46 -15.10 -10.36
C PHE A 47 -16.47 -14.70 -11.85
N GLU A 48 -16.25 -15.67 -12.74
CA GLU A 48 -16.16 -15.50 -14.21
C GLU A 48 -17.36 -16.12 -14.95
N GLY A 49 -18.57 -16.05 -14.39
CA GLY A 49 -19.78 -16.46 -15.11
C GLY A 49 -20.01 -17.97 -15.21
N GLY A 50 -19.32 -18.77 -14.38
CA GLY A 50 -19.41 -20.24 -14.38
C GLY A 50 -18.17 -20.94 -14.97
N GLN A 51 -17.32 -20.20 -15.66
CA GLN A 51 -16.01 -20.69 -16.08
C GLN A 51 -15.12 -20.94 -14.84
N THR A 52 -14.17 -21.89 -14.93
CA THR A 52 -13.18 -22.14 -13.87
C THR A 52 -12.37 -20.87 -13.61
N PRO A 53 -12.40 -20.23 -12.43
CA PRO A 53 -11.74 -18.93 -12.25
C PRO A 53 -10.23 -18.98 -12.48
N LEU A 54 -9.63 -17.85 -12.87
CA LEU A 54 -8.19 -17.73 -13.16
C LEU A 54 -7.30 -18.30 -12.05
N TYR A 55 -7.62 -18.01 -10.78
CA TYR A 55 -6.85 -18.47 -9.63
C TYR A 55 -6.92 -19.99 -9.39
N ARG A 56 -7.84 -20.70 -10.07
CA ARG A 56 -7.90 -22.17 -10.11
C ARG A 56 -7.28 -22.75 -11.36
N ARG A 57 -7.29 -22.02 -12.49
CA ARG A 57 -6.65 -22.46 -13.74
C ARG A 57 -5.13 -22.46 -13.63
N LEU A 58 -4.57 -21.44 -12.98
CA LEU A 58 -3.13 -21.33 -12.81
C LEU A 58 -2.65 -22.20 -11.64
N PRO A 59 -1.55 -22.95 -11.80
CA PRO A 59 -0.95 -23.69 -10.70
C PRO A 59 -0.41 -22.73 -9.65
N ARG A 60 -0.54 -23.09 -8.37
CA ARG A 60 0.18 -22.40 -7.30
C ARG A 60 1.66 -22.72 -7.42
N LYS A 61 2.52 -21.70 -7.53
CA LYS A 61 3.97 -21.86 -7.59
C LYS A 61 4.57 -21.73 -6.20
N GLY A 62 5.16 -22.82 -5.70
CA GLY A 62 5.88 -22.86 -4.43
C GLY A 62 5.01 -22.61 -3.20
N PHE A 63 5.67 -22.47 -2.04
CA PHE A 63 5.07 -22.02 -0.79
C PHE A 63 5.72 -20.69 -0.36
N SER A 64 4.97 -19.87 0.38
CA SER A 64 5.49 -18.62 0.90
C SER A 64 6.08 -18.84 2.29
N ASN A 65 7.33 -18.39 2.51
CA ASN A 65 7.95 -18.38 3.83
C ASN A 65 7.64 -17.09 4.62
N ASN A 66 6.51 -16.42 4.34
CA ASN A 66 6.25 -15.08 4.86
C ASN A 66 6.25 -15.01 6.39
N ASP A 67 5.71 -16.02 7.07
CA ASP A 67 5.53 -16.02 8.52
C ASP A 67 6.84 -16.26 9.28
N TYR A 68 7.82 -16.92 8.65
CA TYR A 68 9.13 -17.21 9.26
C TYR A 68 10.28 -16.44 8.61
N LYS A 69 9.97 -15.51 7.69
CA LYS A 69 10.99 -14.73 7.01
C LYS A 69 11.64 -13.77 8.01
N LEU A 70 12.95 -13.89 8.14
CA LEU A 70 13.75 -12.91 8.85
C LEU A 70 13.96 -11.68 7.97
N GLU A 71 13.37 -10.55 8.38
CA GLU A 71 13.58 -9.27 7.73
C GLU A 71 14.84 -8.58 8.27
N TYR A 72 15.72 -8.18 7.34
CA TYR A 72 16.92 -7.44 7.65
C TYR A 72 16.80 -6.00 7.14
N ALA A 73 17.18 -5.03 7.97
CA ALA A 73 17.51 -3.70 7.51
C ALA A 73 18.83 -3.78 6.73
N ILE A 74 18.79 -3.40 5.46
CA ILE A 74 19.96 -3.41 4.59
C ILE A 74 20.69 -2.09 4.77
N VAL A 75 21.98 -2.15 5.11
CA VAL A 75 22.86 -0.99 5.19
C VAL A 75 24.00 -1.19 4.18
N SER A 76 24.24 -0.21 3.32
CA SER A 76 25.32 -0.25 2.33
C SER A 76 26.64 0.22 2.93
N LEU A 77 27.76 -0.37 2.52
CA LEU A 77 29.09 0.12 2.88
C LEU A 77 29.33 1.58 2.46
N GLY A 78 28.87 1.97 1.27
CA GLY A 78 29.00 3.36 0.80
C GLY A 78 28.17 4.37 1.60
N ASP A 79 27.09 3.93 2.26
CA ASP A 79 26.32 4.81 3.14
C ASP A 79 27.02 4.99 4.49
N ILE A 80 27.74 3.96 4.94
CA ILE A 80 28.58 4.04 6.14
C ILE A 80 29.76 4.98 5.87
N ASP A 81 30.46 4.81 4.76
CA ASP A 81 31.60 5.65 4.37
C ASP A 81 31.24 7.15 4.29
N LYS A 82 30.04 7.47 3.77
CA LYS A 82 29.56 8.87 3.70
C LYS A 82 29.16 9.48 5.03
N LYS A 83 28.80 8.65 6.02
CA LYS A 83 28.19 9.12 7.28
C LYS A 83 29.11 9.00 8.48
N PHE A 84 30.07 8.10 8.43
CA PHE A 84 31.04 7.86 9.48
C PHE A 84 32.41 8.40 9.06
N LYS A 85 33.18 8.87 10.05
CA LYS A 85 34.59 9.22 9.86
C LYS A 85 35.48 8.01 10.19
N ASP A 86 36.69 8.00 9.67
CA ASP A 86 37.69 6.97 9.99
C ASP A 86 37.86 6.83 11.51
N GLY A 87 37.80 5.58 11.97
CA GLY A 87 37.91 5.22 13.39
C GLY A 87 36.61 5.34 14.21
N GLN A 88 35.49 5.76 13.61
CA GLN A 88 34.21 5.79 14.33
C GLN A 88 33.61 4.39 14.48
N VAL A 89 33.06 4.13 15.67
CA VAL A 89 32.43 2.85 15.99
C VAL A 89 31.03 2.79 15.38
N VAL A 90 30.82 1.82 14.50
CA VAL A 90 29.49 1.54 13.92
C VAL A 90 28.74 0.59 14.85
N ASN A 91 27.71 1.10 15.53
CA ASN A 91 26.83 0.35 16.41
C ASN A 91 25.36 0.70 16.12
N TYR A 92 24.41 0.00 16.77
CA TYR A 92 22.99 0.25 16.53
C TYR A 92 22.55 1.69 16.84
N ASP A 93 23.15 2.33 17.85
CA ASP A 93 22.81 3.70 18.25
C ASP A 93 23.28 4.71 17.21
N THR A 94 24.54 4.65 16.82
CA THR A 94 25.13 5.53 15.79
C THR A 94 24.48 5.34 14.42
N LEU A 95 24.05 4.13 14.07
CA LEU A 95 23.29 3.88 12.83
C LEU A 95 21.89 4.53 12.88
N LEU A 96 21.25 4.56 14.05
CA LEU A 96 19.95 5.19 14.24
C LEU A 96 20.07 6.72 14.19
N GLU A 97 21.08 7.28 14.87
CA GLU A 97 21.40 8.71 14.86
C GLU A 97 21.69 9.21 13.43
N ASN A 98 22.47 8.45 12.67
CA ASN A 98 22.75 8.73 11.26
C ASN A 98 21.59 8.41 10.30
N LYS A 99 20.44 7.95 10.83
CA LYS A 99 19.23 7.59 10.08
C LYS A 99 19.44 6.51 9.01
N LEU A 100 20.43 5.65 9.20
CA LEU A 100 20.68 4.48 8.33
C LEU A 100 19.75 3.32 8.68
N ILE A 101 19.25 3.27 9.92
CA ILE A 101 18.21 2.34 10.35
C ILE A 101 17.02 3.10 10.94
N LYS A 102 15.83 2.49 10.92
CA LYS A 102 14.60 3.09 11.47
C LYS A 102 14.32 2.70 12.92
N LYS A 103 14.78 1.53 13.35
CA LYS A 103 14.54 0.99 14.70
C LYS A 103 15.78 0.27 15.21
N LYS A 104 16.11 0.44 16.49
CA LYS A 104 17.28 -0.15 17.13
C LYS A 104 17.26 -1.69 17.16
N ASN A 105 16.08 -2.31 17.30
CA ASN A 105 15.95 -3.77 17.46
C ASN A 105 15.74 -4.53 16.12
N GLN A 106 16.10 -3.94 14.98
CA GLN A 106 16.02 -4.64 13.70
C GLN A 106 17.27 -5.46 13.46
N LYS A 107 17.13 -6.64 12.85
CA LYS A 107 18.30 -7.39 12.35
C LYS A 107 18.91 -6.58 11.21
N ILE A 108 20.22 -6.40 11.21
CA ILE A 108 20.93 -5.61 10.18
C ILE A 108 21.74 -6.55 9.30
N LYS A 109 21.72 -6.30 7.99
CA LYS A 109 22.62 -6.95 7.03
C LYS A 109 23.40 -5.88 6.30
N ILE A 110 24.72 -5.91 6.45
CA ILE A 110 25.63 -5.04 5.72
C ILE A 110 25.87 -5.66 4.36
N LEU A 111 25.65 -4.88 3.30
CA LEU A 111 25.87 -5.31 1.92
C LEU A 111 26.86 -4.34 1.26
N SER A 112 27.73 -4.90 0.41
CA SER A 112 28.52 -4.11 -0.52
C SER A 112 27.77 -4.06 -1.85
N ASN A 113 27.57 -2.86 -2.38
CA ASN A 113 27.03 -2.69 -3.73
C ASN A 113 28.09 -2.10 -4.67
N GLY A 114 29.35 -2.54 -4.55
CA GLY A 114 30.43 -2.28 -5.52
C GLY A 114 30.70 -0.82 -5.89
N LYS A 115 30.16 0.13 -5.13
CA LYS A 115 30.21 1.59 -5.32
C LYS A 115 30.11 2.28 -3.97
#